data_AF-A0AAN9VAI3-F1
#
_entry.id   AF-A0AAN9VAI3-F1
#
_cell.length_a   1.000
_cell.length_b   1.000
_cell.length_c   1.000
_cell.angle_alpha   90.00
_cell.angle_beta   90.00
_cell.angle_gamma   90.00
#
_symmetry.space_group_name_H-M   'P 1'
#
loop_
_entity.id
_entity.type
_entity.pdbx_description
1 polymer ?
#
loop_
_entity_poly.entity_id
_entity_poly.type
_entity_poly.pdbx_seq_one_letter_code
_entity_poly.pdbx_strand_id
1 'polypeptide(L)'
;MHYARYIFRILQSKAVAQCHYVGRVLFSKHLLLTNVGISSFSSALGDFIEQQYEIVQNEKRKWDKMRTYNMTVSGITVGILCHYTYYYLDILYPGRTLRNIIKKVLIDQIVCSPLCIGLFFGTLAVLEKSDWDTYKDEVIEKGWRLYFAEWMVWPPAQLVNFYIVPPKFRVLYDNLISLGFDIYTSYIKHEVDSKEN
;
A
#
# COMPACT_ATOMS: atom_id res chain seq x y z
N MET A 1 28.24 28.21 -12.52
CA MET A 1 27.53 28.02 -13.81
C MET A 1 27.68 26.63 -14.46
N HIS A 2 28.72 25.83 -14.16
CA HIS A 2 28.92 24.51 -14.78
C HIS A 2 27.92 23.42 -14.32
N TYR A 3 27.64 23.33 -13.02
CA TYR A 3 26.69 22.35 -12.46
C TYR A 3 25.24 22.53 -12.97
N ALA A 4 24.80 23.78 -13.12
CA ALA A 4 23.47 24.08 -13.65
C ALA A 4 23.31 23.59 -15.11
N ARG A 5 24.35 23.74 -15.95
CA ARG A 5 24.37 23.22 -17.33
C ARG A 5 24.39 21.69 -17.38
N TYR A 6 25.04 21.03 -16.41
CA TYR A 6 25.09 19.58 -16.33
C TYR A 6 23.74 18.97 -15.91
N ILE A 7 23.10 19.54 -14.88
CA ILE A 7 21.74 19.17 -14.46
C ILE A 7 20.74 19.43 -15.59
N PHE A 8 20.87 20.55 -16.30
CA PHE A 8 20.02 20.87 -17.45
C PHE A 8 20.18 19.86 -18.61
N ARG A 9 21.41 19.38 -18.88
CA ARG A 9 21.68 18.31 -19.85
C ARG A 9 21.12 16.95 -19.44
N ILE A 10 21.17 16.62 -18.14
CA ILE A 10 20.57 15.39 -17.62
C ILE A 10 19.04 15.46 -17.73
N LEU A 11 18.43 16.58 -17.35
CA LEU A 11 16.98 16.80 -17.46
C LEU A 11 16.48 16.78 -18.92
N GLN A 12 17.30 17.22 -19.87
CA GLN A 12 17.03 17.13 -21.31
C GLN A 12 17.50 15.80 -21.95
N SER A 13 18.02 14.86 -21.16
CA SER A 13 18.48 13.59 -21.70
C SER A 13 17.32 12.77 -22.25
N LYS A 14 17.59 12.01 -23.32
CA LYS A 14 16.61 11.05 -23.86
C LYS A 14 16.12 10.06 -22.80
N ALA A 15 16.96 9.73 -21.81
CA ALA A 15 16.60 8.87 -20.68
C ALA A 15 15.50 9.50 -19.81
N VAL A 16 15.61 10.79 -19.45
CA VAL A 16 14.57 11.49 -18.67
C VAL A 16 13.28 11.62 -19.47
N ALA A 17 13.37 11.98 -20.76
CA ALA A 17 12.22 12.02 -21.65
C ALA A 17 11.55 10.65 -21.82
N GLN A 18 12.33 9.57 -21.89
CA GLN A 18 11.85 8.20 -21.97
C GLN A 18 11.22 7.74 -20.65
N CYS A 19 11.79 8.08 -19.49
CA CYS A 19 11.15 7.84 -18.18
C CYS A 19 9.81 8.58 -18.07
N HIS A 20 9.73 9.84 -18.50
CA HIS A 20 8.47 10.58 -18.54
C HIS A 20 7.46 9.94 -19.51
N TYR A 21 7.90 9.47 -20.68
CA TYR A 21 7.05 8.79 -21.65
C TYR A 21 6.53 7.45 -21.13
N VAL A 22 7.42 6.60 -20.60
CA VAL A 22 7.08 5.31 -19.99
C VAL A 22 6.13 5.50 -18.81
N GLY A 23 6.41 6.46 -17.92
CA GLY A 23 5.50 6.84 -16.84
C GLY A 23 4.14 7.27 -17.37
N ARG A 24 4.10 8.14 -18.39
CA ARG A 24 2.84 8.56 -19.00
C ARG A 24 2.06 7.39 -19.59
N VAL A 25 2.70 6.43 -20.25
CA VAL A 25 2.04 5.26 -20.84
C VAL A 25 1.53 4.30 -19.76
N LEU A 26 2.35 3.99 -18.75
CA LEU A 26 1.98 3.13 -17.62
C LEU A 26 0.77 3.70 -16.87
N PHE A 27 0.84 4.98 -16.47
CA PHE A 27 -0.21 5.65 -15.70
C PHE A 27 -1.37 6.21 -16.54
N SER A 28 -1.45 5.92 -17.85
CA SER A 28 -2.60 6.28 -18.68
C SER A 28 -3.29 5.10 -19.35
N LYS A 29 -2.54 4.20 -19.99
CA LYS A 29 -3.10 3.08 -20.74
C LYS A 29 -3.19 1.79 -19.94
N HIS A 30 -2.31 1.61 -18.96
CA HIS A 30 -2.18 0.38 -18.17
C HIS A 30 -2.30 0.65 -16.67
N LEU A 31 -3.22 1.55 -16.29
CA LEU A 31 -3.36 2.03 -14.91
C LEU A 31 -3.67 0.89 -13.93
N LEU A 32 -4.49 -0.09 -14.33
CA LEU A 32 -4.75 -1.28 -13.52
C LEU A 32 -3.46 -2.07 -13.25
N LEU A 33 -2.72 -2.43 -14.30
CA LEU A 33 -1.46 -3.17 -14.17
C LEU A 33 -0.43 -2.42 -13.34
N THR A 34 -0.39 -1.09 -13.48
CA THR A 34 0.55 -0.25 -12.72
C THR A 34 0.18 -0.22 -11.25
N ASN A 35 -1.09 0.00 -10.91
CA ASN A 35 -1.55 0.02 -9.52
C ASN A 35 -1.37 -1.35 -8.86
N VAL A 36 -1.74 -2.43 -9.55
CA VAL A 36 -1.57 -3.80 -9.08
C VAL A 36 -0.10 -4.15 -8.90
N GLY A 37 0.75 -3.76 -9.85
CA GLY A 37 2.19 -3.98 -9.78
C GLY A 37 2.87 -3.23 -8.64
N ILE A 38 2.46 -1.98 -8.37
CA ILE A 38 2.94 -1.21 -7.22
C ILE A 38 2.49 -1.87 -5.92
N SER A 39 1.21 -2.20 -5.81
CA SER A 39 0.63 -2.84 -4.62
C SER A 39 1.32 -4.17 -4.29
N SER A 40 1.47 -5.05 -5.29
CA SER A 40 2.13 -6.34 -5.11
C SER A 40 3.61 -6.21 -4.74
N PHE A 41 4.32 -5.29 -5.39
CA PHE A 41 5.72 -5.01 -5.06
C PHE A 41 5.88 -4.46 -3.65
N SER A 42 5.03 -3.51 -3.25
CA SER A 42 5.09 -2.88 -1.93
C SER A 42 4.78 -3.89 -0.83
N SER A 43 3.76 -4.73 -1.01
CA SER A 43 3.45 -5.83 -0.08
C SER A 43 4.60 -6.84 0.05
N ALA A 44 5.22 -7.22 -1.07
CA ALA A 44 6.37 -8.13 -1.07
C ALA A 44 7.58 -7.52 -0.35
N LEU A 45 7.86 -6.25 -0.60
CA LEU A 45 8.98 -5.53 0.00
C LEU A 45 8.77 -5.31 1.49
N GLY A 46 7.57 -4.91 1.90
CA GLY A 46 7.21 -4.73 3.30
C GLY A 46 7.37 -6.03 4.10
N ASP A 47 6.85 -7.14 3.56
CA ASP A 47 7.02 -8.46 4.18
C ASP A 47 8.49 -8.91 4.23
N PHE A 48 9.25 -8.67 3.17
CA PHE A 48 10.68 -8.98 3.16
C PHE A 48 11.42 -8.24 4.28
N ILE A 49 11.17 -6.93 4.43
CA ILE A 49 11.80 -6.11 5.47
C ILE A 49 11.39 -6.59 6.86
N GLU A 50 10.11 -6.88 7.08
CA GLU A 50 9.62 -7.40 8.37
C GLU A 50 10.30 -8.73 8.72
N GLN A 51 10.38 -9.66 7.79
CA GLN A 51 11.06 -10.93 8.03
C GLN A 51 12.57 -10.76 8.27
N GLN A 52 13.23 -9.76 7.66
CA GLN A 52 14.62 -9.45 8.00
C GLN A 52 14.72 -8.93 9.43
N TYR A 53 13.77 -8.10 9.87
CA TYR A 53 13.71 -7.64 11.25
C TYR A 53 13.53 -8.80 12.24
N GLU A 54 12.59 -9.72 12.00
CA GLU A 54 12.39 -10.95 12.81
C GLU A 54 13.66 -11.81 12.89
N ILE A 55 14.44 -11.91 11.79
CA ILE A 55 15.71 -12.66 11.77
C ILE A 55 16.77 -11.97 12.62
N VAL A 56 16.88 -10.64 12.54
CA VAL A 56 17.82 -9.86 13.35
C VAL A 56 17.47 -9.94 14.85
N GLN A 57 16.19 -10.00 15.19
CA GLN A 57 15.71 -10.19 16.56
C GLN A 57 15.83 -11.64 17.07
N ASN A 58 16.30 -12.58 16.23
CA ASN A 58 16.38 -14.02 16.52
C ASN A 58 15.03 -14.70 16.77
N GLU A 59 13.91 -14.07 16.37
CA GLU A 59 12.57 -14.67 16.42
C GLU A 59 12.37 -15.69 15.29
N LYS A 60 13.11 -15.51 14.19
CA LYS A 60 13.07 -16.39 13.01
C LYS A 60 14.47 -16.76 12.53
N ARG A 61 14.67 -18.03 12.15
CA ARG A 61 16.00 -18.51 11.69
C ARG A 61 16.30 -18.21 10.23
N LYS A 62 15.28 -18.16 9.37
CA LYS A 62 15.43 -18.03 7.92
C LYS A 62 14.24 -17.32 7.29
N TRP A 63 14.50 -16.69 6.16
CA TRP A 63 13.45 -16.08 5.34
C TRP A 63 12.45 -17.15 4.83
N ASP A 64 11.17 -16.86 5.02
CA ASP A 64 10.05 -17.66 4.53
C ASP A 64 9.53 -17.08 3.22
N LYS A 65 9.87 -17.78 2.13
CA LYS A 65 9.46 -17.40 0.77
C LYS A 65 7.97 -17.58 0.54
N MET A 66 7.33 -18.53 1.22
CA MET A 66 5.89 -18.78 1.04
C MET A 66 5.09 -17.65 1.67
N ARG A 67 5.49 -17.16 2.84
CA ARG A 67 4.91 -15.95 3.45
C ARG A 67 5.01 -14.74 2.53
N THR A 68 6.19 -14.46 1.97
CA THR A 68 6.34 -13.33 1.03
C THR A 68 5.52 -13.53 -0.24
N TYR A 69 5.43 -14.76 -0.75
CA TYR A 69 4.54 -15.08 -1.87
C TYR A 69 3.07 -14.79 -1.54
N ASN A 70 2.59 -15.25 -0.38
CA ASN A 70 1.21 -15.01 0.06
C ASN A 70 0.91 -13.52 0.20
N MET A 71 1.81 -12.76 0.82
CA MET A 71 1.72 -11.29 0.94
C MET A 71 1.75 -10.59 -0.42
N THR A 72 2.52 -11.11 -1.37
CA THR A 72 2.54 -10.57 -2.74
C THR A 72 1.19 -10.80 -3.43
N VAL A 73 0.60 -11.99 -3.28
CA VAL A 73 -0.71 -12.32 -3.86
C VAL A 73 -1.83 -11.50 -3.22
N SER A 74 -1.79 -11.27 -1.91
CA SER A 74 -2.74 -10.35 -1.25
C SER A 74 -2.58 -8.91 -1.75
N GLY A 75 -1.35 -8.46 -1.99
CA GLY A 75 -1.10 -7.16 -2.63
C GLY A 75 -1.70 -7.06 -4.04
N ILE A 76 -1.73 -8.15 -4.81
CA ILE A 76 -2.42 -8.21 -6.11
C ILE A 76 -3.93 -8.07 -5.94
N THR A 77 -4.54 -8.88 -5.07
CA THR A 77 -6.01 -8.89 -4.90
C THR A 77 -6.53 -7.56 -4.37
N VAL A 78 -5.88 -7.01 -3.34
CA VAL A 78 -6.18 -5.69 -2.79
C VAL A 78 -5.94 -4.61 -3.84
N GLY A 79 -4.84 -4.66 -4.59
CA GLY A 79 -4.54 -3.68 -5.64
C GLY A 79 -5.61 -3.62 -6.74
N ILE A 80 -6.19 -4.77 -7.12
CA ILE A 80 -7.32 -4.85 -8.07
C ILE A 80 -8.55 -4.17 -7.47
N LEU A 81 -8.91 -4.50 -6.22
CA LEU A 81 -10.07 -3.91 -5.55
C LEU A 81 -9.91 -2.39 -5.39
N CYS A 82 -8.76 -1.92 -4.93
CA CYS A 82 -8.44 -0.49 -4.81
C CYS A 82 -8.56 0.24 -6.14
N HIS A 83 -8.07 -0.34 -7.24
CA HIS A 83 -8.21 0.27 -8.56
C HIS A 83 -9.68 0.50 -8.94
N TYR A 84 -10.51 -0.53 -8.81
CA TYR A 84 -11.91 -0.43 -9.19
C TYR A 84 -12.72 0.46 -8.23
N THR A 85 -12.50 0.36 -6.92
CA THR A 85 -13.17 1.24 -5.95
C THR A 85 -12.89 2.71 -6.25
N TYR A 86 -11.63 3.07 -6.56
CA TYR A 86 -11.28 4.45 -6.89
C TYR A 86 -11.86 4.89 -8.24
N TYR A 87 -11.84 4.00 -9.24
CA TYR A 87 -12.50 4.23 -10.52
C TYR A 87 -13.99 4.53 -10.35
N TYR A 88 -14.72 3.73 -9.55
CA TYR A 88 -16.15 3.96 -9.31
C TYR A 88 -16.41 5.21 -8.47
N LEU A 89 -15.57 5.52 -7.48
CA LEU A 89 -15.68 6.76 -6.71
C LEU A 89 -15.52 8.00 -7.59
N ASP A 90 -14.63 7.95 -8.57
CA ASP A 90 -14.43 9.04 -9.53
C ASP A 90 -15.62 9.21 -10.48
N ILE A 91 -16.29 8.13 -10.86
CA ILE A 91 -17.55 8.17 -11.64
C ILE A 91 -18.69 8.75 -10.81
N LEU A 92 -18.87 8.28 -9.57
CA LEU A 92 -19.98 8.68 -8.70
C LEU A 92 -19.85 10.12 -8.20
N TYR A 93 -18.62 10.59 -7.99
CA TYR A 93 -18.32 11.93 -7.48
C TYR A 93 -17.32 12.66 -8.37
N PRO A 94 -17.73 13.09 -9.58
CA PRO A 94 -16.82 13.72 -10.53
C PRO A 94 -16.38 15.12 -10.05
N GLY A 95 -15.15 15.51 -10.39
CA GLY A 95 -14.61 16.83 -10.06
C GLY A 95 -13.96 16.94 -8.67
N ARG A 96 -13.26 18.05 -8.45
CA ARG A 96 -12.40 18.29 -7.26
C ARG A 96 -12.98 19.31 -6.27
N THR A 97 -14.30 19.35 -6.12
CA THR A 97 -14.94 20.21 -5.11
C THR A 97 -14.65 19.68 -3.71
N LEU A 98 -14.54 20.56 -2.71
CA LEU A 98 -14.30 20.15 -1.32
C LEU A 98 -15.36 19.14 -0.83
N ARG A 99 -16.63 19.34 -1.20
CA ARG A 99 -17.72 18.41 -0.90
C ARG A 99 -17.47 17.01 -1.47
N ASN A 100 -17.04 16.91 -2.72
CA ASN A 100 -16.80 15.61 -3.35
C ASN A 100 -15.55 14.93 -2.77
N ILE A 101 -14.51 15.71 -2.45
CA ILE A 101 -13.31 15.18 -1.80
C ILE A 101 -13.66 14.60 -0.42
N ILE A 102 -14.39 15.34 0.43
CA ILE A 102 -14.80 14.85 1.76
C ILE A 102 -15.64 13.59 1.64
N LYS A 103 -16.60 13.54 0.69
CA LYS A 103 -17.41 12.34 0.46
C LYS A 103 -16.56 11.13 0.06
N LYS A 104 -15.62 11.31 -0.88
CA LYS A 104 -14.71 10.24 -1.31
C LYS A 104 -13.88 9.71 -0.14
N VAL A 105 -13.30 10.60 0.67
CA VAL A 105 -12.51 10.22 1.85
C VAL A 105 -13.37 9.45 2.85
N LEU A 106 -14.59 9.92 3.14
CA LEU A 106 -15.46 9.21 4.09
C LEU A 106 -15.88 7.82 3.57
N ILE A 107 -16.16 7.68 2.27
CA ILE A 107 -16.52 6.39 1.69
C ILE A 107 -15.31 5.46 1.65
N ASP A 108 -14.15 5.98 1.28
CA ASP A 108 -12.89 5.24 1.30
C ASP A 108 -12.67 4.65 2.70
N GLN A 109 -12.68 5.49 3.72
CA GLN A 109 -12.38 5.04 5.07
C GLN A 109 -13.48 4.17 5.69
N ILE A 110 -14.77 4.42 5.44
CA ILE A 110 -15.86 3.65 6.08
C ILE A 110 -16.20 2.37 5.32
N VAL A 111 -15.95 2.33 4.02
CA VAL A 111 -16.39 1.23 3.14
C VAL A 111 -15.23 0.57 2.44
N CYS A 112 -14.39 1.32 1.71
CA CYS A 112 -13.31 0.73 0.92
C CYS A 112 -12.25 0.10 1.82
N SER A 113 -11.82 0.78 2.87
CA SER A 113 -10.78 0.29 3.78
C SER A 113 -11.16 -1.01 4.50
N PRO A 114 -12.35 -1.14 5.14
CA PRO A 114 -12.77 -2.42 5.71
C PRO A 114 -12.90 -3.54 4.66
N LEU A 115 -13.35 -3.23 3.43
CA LEU A 115 -13.43 -4.21 2.35
C LEU A 115 -12.04 -4.68 1.91
N CYS A 116 -11.08 -3.77 1.80
CA CYS A 116 -9.69 -4.10 1.46
C CYS A 116 -9.02 -4.93 2.55
N ILE A 117 -9.22 -4.58 3.82
CA ILE A 117 -8.70 -5.36 4.96
C ILE A 117 -9.33 -6.75 4.99
N GLY A 118 -10.65 -6.86 4.84
CA GLY A 118 -11.33 -8.16 4.75
C GLY A 118 -10.83 -9.00 3.58
N LEU A 119 -10.65 -8.39 2.39
CA LEU A 119 -10.08 -9.08 1.22
C LEU A 119 -8.63 -9.51 1.44
N PHE A 120 -7.83 -8.71 2.11
CA PHE A 120 -6.45 -9.04 2.48
C PHE A 120 -6.39 -10.31 3.31
N PHE A 121 -7.10 -10.34 4.45
CA PHE A 121 -7.18 -11.53 5.30
C PHE A 121 -7.84 -12.71 4.59
N GLY A 122 -8.86 -12.46 3.77
CA GLY A 122 -9.55 -13.51 3.03
C GLY A 122 -8.66 -14.17 1.98
N THR A 123 -7.83 -13.37 1.30
CA THR A 123 -6.83 -13.89 0.36
C THR A 123 -5.81 -14.76 1.09
N LEU A 124 -5.31 -14.30 2.23
CA LEU A 124 -4.34 -15.06 3.02
C LEU A 124 -4.95 -16.33 3.60
N ALA A 125 -6.18 -16.29 4.14
CA ALA A 125 -6.89 -17.47 4.62
C ALA A 125 -7.02 -18.55 3.55
N VAL A 126 -7.32 -18.18 2.30
CA VAL A 126 -7.38 -19.13 1.18
C VAL A 126 -6.01 -19.73 0.87
N LEU A 127 -4.96 -18.91 0.83
CA LEU A 127 -3.59 -19.37 0.50
C LEU A 127 -2.97 -20.21 1.61
N GLU A 128 -3.26 -19.88 2.87
CA GLU A 128 -2.80 -20.56 4.07
C GLU A 128 -3.68 -21.78 4.42
N LYS A 129 -4.81 -21.94 3.73
CA LYS A 129 -5.82 -22.99 3.95
C LYS A 129 -6.44 -22.93 5.36
N SER A 130 -6.63 -21.72 5.87
CA SER A 130 -7.32 -21.45 7.13
C SER A 130 -8.81 -21.73 7.00
N ASP A 131 -9.43 -22.19 8.08
CA ASP A 131 -10.87 -22.34 8.17
C ASP A 131 -11.57 -20.97 8.39
N TRP A 132 -12.90 -21.00 8.34
CA TRP A 132 -13.73 -19.80 8.42
C TRP A 132 -13.69 -19.11 9.78
N ASP A 133 -13.54 -19.87 10.86
CA ASP A 133 -13.52 -19.30 12.20
C ASP A 133 -12.17 -18.62 12.46
N THR A 134 -11.06 -19.25 12.06
CA THR A 134 -9.73 -18.61 12.06
C THR A 134 -9.71 -17.30 11.27
N TYR A 135 -10.28 -17.28 10.06
CA TYR A 135 -10.36 -16.05 9.25
C TYR A 135 -11.15 -14.94 9.96
N LYS A 136 -12.29 -15.26 10.55
CA LYS A 136 -13.09 -14.27 11.28
C LYS A 136 -12.33 -13.68 12.45
N ASP A 137 -11.68 -14.53 13.24
CA ASP A 137 -10.93 -14.10 14.41
C ASP A 137 -9.77 -13.17 14.00
N GLU A 138 -9.04 -13.51 12.93
CA GLU A 138 -8.01 -12.62 12.39
C GLU A 138 -8.60 -11.27 11.91
N VAL A 139 -9.73 -11.27 11.21
CA VAL A 139 -10.36 -10.02 10.75
C VAL A 139 -10.82 -9.15 11.94
N ILE A 140 -11.38 -9.76 12.98
CA ILE A 140 -11.88 -9.05 14.15
C ILE A 140 -10.73 -8.48 14.97
N GLU A 141 -9.74 -9.31 15.30
CA GLU A 141 -8.64 -8.89 16.19
C GLU A 141 -7.58 -8.08 15.45
N LYS A 142 -7.04 -8.63 14.36
CA LYS A 142 -5.93 -8.03 13.60
C LYS A 142 -6.44 -7.00 12.60
N GLY A 143 -7.56 -7.28 11.93
CA GLY A 143 -8.17 -6.33 10.99
C GLY A 143 -8.60 -5.03 11.65
N TRP A 144 -9.12 -5.08 12.88
CA TRP A 144 -9.42 -3.86 13.64
C TRP A 144 -8.18 -3.03 13.95
N ARG A 145 -7.05 -3.67 14.28
CA ARG A 145 -5.77 -2.99 14.52
C ARG A 145 -5.24 -2.32 13.26
N LEU A 146 -5.32 -2.99 12.11
CA LEU A 146 -4.96 -2.38 10.82
C LEU A 146 -5.87 -1.21 10.49
N TYR A 147 -7.17 -1.36 10.67
CA TYR A 147 -8.15 -0.31 10.40
C TYR A 147 -7.91 0.93 11.28
N PHE A 148 -7.68 0.72 12.57
CA PHE A 148 -7.36 1.81 13.48
C PHE A 148 -6.03 2.49 13.11
N ALA A 149 -4.99 1.70 12.79
CA ALA A 149 -3.71 2.24 12.33
C ALA A 149 -3.88 3.07 11.05
N GLU A 150 -4.75 2.66 10.13
CA GLU A 150 -5.05 3.41 8.91
C GLU A 150 -5.56 4.83 9.24
N TRP A 151 -6.55 4.93 10.11
CA TRP A 151 -7.10 6.21 10.59
C TRP A 151 -6.09 7.08 11.33
N MET A 152 -5.11 6.47 11.99
CA MET A 152 -4.09 7.19 12.76
C MET A 152 -2.91 7.63 11.88
N VAL A 153 -2.62 6.91 10.81
CA VAL A 153 -1.47 7.18 9.93
C VAL A 153 -1.87 8.13 8.81
N TRP A 154 -2.94 7.84 8.08
CA TRP A 154 -3.19 8.50 6.80
C TRP A 154 -3.64 9.96 6.91
N PRO A 155 -4.61 10.35 7.77
CA PRO A 155 -5.01 11.74 7.88
C PRO A 155 -3.84 12.66 8.30
N PRO A 156 -3.03 12.32 9.33
CA PRO A 156 -1.84 13.11 9.67
C PRO A 156 -0.77 13.10 8.57
N ALA A 157 -0.50 11.95 7.95
CA ALA A 157 0.48 11.85 6.87
C ALA A 157 0.08 12.72 5.68
N GLN A 158 -1.19 12.70 5.27
CA GLN A 158 -1.67 13.54 4.18
C GLN A 158 -1.64 15.03 4.54
N LEU A 159 -1.90 15.40 5.80
CA LEU A 159 -1.74 16.78 6.25
C LEU A 159 -0.28 17.26 6.08
N VAL A 160 0.69 16.46 6.54
CA VAL A 160 2.12 16.74 6.34
C VAL A 160 2.48 16.79 4.86
N ASN A 161 1.98 15.85 4.06
CA ASN A 161 2.23 15.75 2.62
C ASN A 161 1.79 17.01 1.86
N PHE A 162 0.59 17.51 2.15
CA PHE A 162 0.04 18.67 1.45
C PHE A 162 0.55 20.00 2.00
N TYR A 163 0.81 20.10 3.32
CA TYR A 163 1.21 21.34 3.97
C TYR A 163 2.73 21.59 3.97
N ILE A 164 3.53 20.56 4.24
CA ILE A 164 4.99 20.69 4.47
C ILE A 164 5.78 20.19 3.26
N VAL A 165 5.39 19.07 2.65
CA VAL A 165 6.20 18.41 1.61
C VAL A 165 6.07 19.14 0.26
N PRO A 166 7.20 19.54 -0.38
CA PRO A 166 7.16 20.17 -1.70
C PRO A 166 6.51 19.26 -2.75
N PRO A 167 5.72 19.79 -3.71
CA PRO A 167 4.96 18.99 -4.68
C PRO A 167 5.77 17.91 -5.41
N LYS A 168 7.04 18.18 -5.72
CA LYS A 168 7.96 17.24 -6.40
C LYS A 168 8.34 16.00 -5.57
N PHE A 169 8.17 16.04 -4.25
CA PHE A 169 8.53 14.94 -3.34
C PHE A 169 7.32 14.25 -2.71
N ARG A 170 6.09 14.73 -2.97
CA ARG A 170 4.87 14.21 -2.31
C ARG A 170 4.65 12.73 -2.57
N VAL A 171 4.84 12.29 -3.81
CA VAL A 171 4.71 10.87 -4.19
C VAL A 171 5.77 10.03 -3.50
N LEU A 172 7.01 10.53 -3.38
CA LEU A 172 8.06 9.81 -2.67
C LEU A 172 7.74 9.67 -1.18
N TYR A 173 7.28 10.76 -0.54
CA TYR A 173 6.85 10.74 0.86
C TYR A 173 5.71 9.74 1.09
N ASP A 174 4.68 9.80 0.25
CA ASP A 174 3.51 8.92 0.32
C ASP A 174 3.91 7.45 0.23
N ASN A 175 4.74 7.08 -0.76
CA ASN A 175 5.25 5.71 -0.90
C ASN A 175 6.13 5.24 0.27
N LEU A 176 6.86 6.15 0.94
CA LEU A 176 7.64 5.80 2.13
C LEU A 176 6.72 5.48 3.32
N ILE A 177 5.63 6.24 3.50
CA ILE A 177 4.62 5.95 4.51
C ILE A 177 3.90 4.64 4.17
N SER A 178 3.53 4.42 2.90
CA SER A 178 2.93 3.16 2.44
C SER A 178 3.81 1.96 2.76
N LEU A 179 5.11 2.03 2.47
CA LEU A 179 6.03 0.94 2.76
C LEU A 179 6.10 0.66 4.27
N GLY A 180 6.13 1.69 5.11
CA GLY A 180 6.05 1.53 6.56
C GLY A 180 4.76 0.84 7.01
N PHE A 181 3.63 1.20 6.39
CA PHE A 181 2.35 0.56 6.65
C PHE A 181 2.30 -0.90 6.16
N ASP A 182 2.95 -1.24 5.04
CA ASP A 182 3.06 -2.62 4.54
C ASP A 182 3.92 -3.50 5.46
N ILE A 183 5.02 -2.95 5.99
CA ILE A 183 5.84 -3.62 7.02
C ILE A 183 4.97 -3.91 8.25
N TYR A 184 4.29 -2.88 8.78
CA TYR A 184 3.38 -3.04 9.91
C TYR A 184 2.25 -4.03 9.63
N THR A 185 1.72 -4.05 8.41
CA THR A 185 0.68 -5.00 8.00
C THR A 185 1.20 -6.44 8.02
N SER A 186 2.42 -6.67 7.51
CA SER A 186 3.07 -7.98 7.60
C SER A 186 3.28 -8.40 9.05
N TYR A 187 3.75 -7.48 9.90
CA TYR A 187 3.92 -7.70 11.34
C TYR A 187 2.59 -8.12 11.98
N ILE A 188 1.53 -7.32 11.84
CA ILE A 188 0.22 -7.61 12.44
C ILE A 188 -0.36 -8.95 11.96
N LYS A 189 -0.20 -9.30 10.68
CA LYS A 189 -0.68 -10.59 10.18
C LYS A 189 0.06 -11.76 10.84
N HIS A 190 1.36 -11.66 11.08
CA HIS A 190 2.20 -12.78 11.47
C HIS A 190 2.66 -12.77 12.93
N GLU A 191 2.34 -11.72 13.68
CA GLU A 191 2.55 -11.73 15.12
C GLU A 191 1.73 -12.88 15.73
N VAL A 192 2.39 -13.61 16.62
CA VAL A 192 1.76 -14.65 17.43
C VAL A 192 1.25 -13.97 18.68
N ASP A 193 -0.06 -13.97 18.88
CA ASP A 193 -0.67 -13.44 20.10
C ASP A 193 -0.06 -14.15 21.31
N SER A 194 0.65 -13.42 22.17
CA SER A 194 1.30 -13.97 23.37
C SER A 194 0.30 -14.40 24.46
N LYS A 195 -0.96 -14.65 24.10
CA LYS A 195 -2.06 -15.01 25.00
C LYS A 195 -2.06 -16.49 25.40
N GLU A 196 -1.13 -17.30 24.92
CA GLU A 196 -0.86 -18.64 25.44
C GLU A 196 0.47 -18.66 26.22
N ASN A 197 0.43 -18.20 27.47
CA ASN A 197 1.33 -18.59 28.56
C ASN A 197 0.60 -18.45 29.91
#